data_AF-X1GW09-F1
#
_entry.id   AF-X1GW09-F1
#
_cell.length_a   1.000
_cell.length_b   1.000
_cell.length_c   1.000
_cell.angle_alpha   90.00
_cell.angle_beta   90.00
_cell.angle_gamma   90.00
#
_symmetry.space_group_name_H-M   'P 1'
#
loop_
_entity.id
_entity.type
_entity.pdbx_description
1 polymer ?
#
loop_
_entity_poly.entity_id
_entity_poly.type
_entity_poly.pdbx_seq_one_letter_code
_entity_poly.pdbx_strand_id
1 'polypeptide(L)'
;MKKIKQIFTSWRVILLIIVVLAAIWAIQPNPKAEGILITGIEKNSTADINNMNPNEIIQYINDNKITTQEDYNQVISKLTRDEVVRITTNKNTYSIVAEERDTLIFLGLNTKQAPTSNLKQGLDLVGGVRVILKPNQDITDQQMEDVEGRIQA
;
A
#
# COMPACT_ATOMS: atom_id res chain seq x y z
N MET A 1 26.98 34.92 -19.60
CA MET A 1 26.48 34.85 -18.18
C MET A 1 25.37 35.85 -17.84
N LYS A 2 25.37 37.11 -18.34
CA LYS A 2 24.32 38.11 -18.03
C LYS A 2 22.88 37.68 -18.40
N LYS A 3 22.69 37.05 -19.57
CA LYS A 3 21.36 36.59 -20.03
C LYS A 3 20.76 35.48 -19.14
N ILE A 4 21.59 34.55 -18.66
CA ILE A 4 21.15 33.48 -17.74
C ILE A 4 20.67 34.07 -16.41
N LYS A 5 21.41 35.02 -15.84
CA LYS A 5 20.99 35.71 -14.61
C LYS A 5 19.66 36.46 -14.78
N GLN A 6 19.42 37.08 -15.93
CA GLN A 6 18.13 37.74 -16.22
C GLN A 6 16.95 36.76 -16.26
N ILE A 7 17.14 35.55 -16.79
CA ILE A 7 16.09 34.51 -16.81
C ILE A 7 15.69 34.12 -15.39
N PHE A 8 16.67 33.81 -14.52
CA PHE A 8 16.42 33.44 -13.12
C PHE A 8 15.95 34.60 -12.22
N THR A 9 16.09 35.86 -12.65
CA THR A 9 15.63 37.04 -11.90
C THR A 9 14.21 37.48 -12.32
N SER A 10 13.65 36.90 -13.39
CA SER A 10 12.29 37.23 -13.80
C SER A 10 11.28 36.66 -12.81
N TRP A 11 10.31 37.47 -12.37
CA TRP A 11 9.29 37.06 -11.38
C TRP A 11 8.53 35.79 -11.78
N ARG A 12 8.25 35.63 -13.08
CA ARG A 12 7.59 34.42 -13.63
C ARG A 12 8.43 33.16 -13.40
N VAL A 13 9.75 33.25 -13.58
CA VAL A 13 10.67 32.11 -13.37
C VAL A 13 10.87 31.84 -11.88
N ILE A 14 10.93 32.87 -11.04
CA ILE A 14 10.99 32.71 -9.58
C ILE A 14 9.74 31.97 -9.07
N LEU A 15 8.55 32.38 -9.52
CA LEU A 15 7.30 31.70 -9.17
C LEU A 15 7.30 30.24 -9.63
N LEU A 16 7.75 29.95 -10.86
CA LEU A 16 7.85 28.59 -11.36
C LEU A 16 8.79 27.74 -10.50
N ILE A 17 9.96 28.27 -10.14
CA ILE A 17 10.93 27.57 -9.29
C ILE A 17 10.33 27.28 -7.91
N ILE A 18 9.63 28.25 -7.31
CA ILE A 18 8.96 28.05 -6.02
C ILE A 18 7.91 26.94 -6.12
N VAL A 19 7.09 26.92 -7.17
CA VAL A 19 6.08 25.88 -7.40
C VAL A 19 6.72 24.51 -7.59
N VAL A 20 7.82 24.42 -8.35
CA VAL A 20 8.55 23.16 -8.56
C VAL A 20 9.16 22.65 -7.24
N LEU A 21 9.78 23.53 -6.45
CA LEU A 21 10.32 23.15 -5.14
C LEU A 21 9.23 22.72 -4.17
N ALA A 22 8.10 23.44 -4.14
CA ALA A 22 6.94 23.06 -3.35
C ALA A 22 6.36 21.70 -3.79
N ALA A 23 6.34 21.42 -5.10
CA ALA A 23 5.91 20.13 -5.63
C ALA A 23 6.84 18.99 -5.20
N ILE A 24 8.17 19.17 -5.29
CA ILE A 24 9.14 18.16 -4.82
C ILE A 24 8.96 17.90 -3.32
N TRP A 25 8.77 18.96 -2.54
CA TRP A 25 8.53 18.86 -1.11
C TRP A 25 7.22 18.12 -0.80
N ALA A 26 6.13 18.41 -1.54
CA ALA A 26 4.85 17.74 -1.38
C ALA A 26 4.88 16.24 -1.76
N ILE A 27 5.63 15.89 -2.81
CA ILE A 27 5.79 14.49 -3.25
C ILE A 27 6.59 13.69 -2.20
N GLN A 28 7.54 14.34 -1.51
CA GLN A 28 8.45 13.73 -0.53
C GLN A 28 8.99 12.37 -1.02
N PRO A 29 9.73 12.34 -2.15
CA PRO A 29 10.20 11.09 -2.72
C PRO A 29 11.14 10.38 -1.74
N ASN A 30 10.80 9.14 -1.39
CA ASN A 30 11.61 8.24 -0.58
C ASN A 30 12.02 7.02 -1.43
N PRO A 31 13.09 7.14 -2.24
CA PRO A 31 13.56 6.05 -3.10
C PRO A 31 14.14 4.85 -2.32
N LYS A 32 14.35 4.99 -1.01
CA LYS A 32 14.80 3.93 -0.10
C LYS A 32 13.69 3.49 0.86
N ALA A 33 12.43 3.65 0.49
CA ALA A 33 11.33 3.08 1.24
C ALA A 33 11.46 1.55 1.21
N GLU A 34 11.93 0.97 2.31
CA GLU A 34 12.07 -0.47 2.50
C GLU A 34 10.93 -0.98 3.38
N GLY A 35 10.45 -2.19 3.08
CA GLY A 35 9.46 -2.89 3.90
C GLY A 35 8.12 -3.04 3.20
N ILE A 36 7.15 -3.48 4.00
CA ILE A 36 5.84 -3.91 3.50
C ILE A 36 4.74 -3.14 4.22
N LEU A 37 3.95 -2.40 3.44
CA LEU A 37 2.81 -1.64 3.92
C LEU A 37 1.62 -2.56 4.18
N ILE A 38 1.06 -2.48 5.38
CA ILE A 38 -0.22 -3.09 5.72
C ILE A 38 -1.34 -2.21 5.14
N THR A 39 -2.02 -2.71 4.12
CA THR A 39 -3.14 -2.02 3.46
C THR A 39 -4.46 -2.25 4.15
N GLY A 40 -4.62 -3.40 4.80
CA GLY A 40 -5.84 -3.76 5.50
C GLY A 40 -5.61 -4.94 6.43
N ILE A 41 -6.56 -5.15 7.32
CA ILE A 41 -6.55 -6.22 8.31
C ILE A 41 -7.92 -6.91 8.23
N GLU A 42 -7.92 -8.23 8.18
CA GLU A 42 -9.15 -9.01 8.17
C GLU A 42 -9.77 -9.02 9.57
N LYS A 43 -11.08 -8.79 9.66
CA LYS A 43 -11.80 -8.78 10.95
C LYS A 43 -11.73 -10.15 11.63
N ASN A 44 -11.57 -10.15 12.95
CA ASN A 44 -11.42 -11.35 13.79
C ASN A 44 -10.19 -12.21 13.48
N SER A 45 -9.19 -11.68 12.76
CA SER A 45 -7.91 -12.35 12.57
C SER A 45 -6.97 -12.12 13.76
N THR A 46 -5.87 -12.88 13.85
CA THR A 46 -4.87 -12.65 14.90
C THR A 46 -4.27 -11.25 14.87
N ALA A 47 -4.12 -10.66 13.68
CA ALA A 47 -3.69 -9.27 13.52
C ALA A 47 -4.70 -8.26 14.10
N ASP A 48 -5.99 -8.49 13.88
CA ASP A 48 -7.08 -7.63 14.39
C ASP A 48 -7.17 -7.70 15.93
N ILE A 49 -7.11 -8.91 16.47
CA ILE A 49 -7.12 -9.16 17.93
C ILE A 49 -5.94 -8.45 18.62
N ASN A 50 -4.79 -8.39 17.95
CA ASN A 50 -3.59 -7.71 18.46
C ASN A 50 -3.59 -6.19 18.21
N ASN A 51 -4.72 -5.62 17.76
CA ASN A 51 -4.88 -4.19 17.48
C ASN A 51 -3.78 -3.64 16.54
N MET A 52 -3.37 -4.45 15.56
CA MET A 52 -2.54 -3.95 14.47
C MET A 52 -3.35 -2.91 13.70
N ASN A 53 -2.68 -1.89 13.16
CA ASN A 53 -3.36 -0.87 12.36
C ASN A 53 -2.97 -0.96 10.89
N PRO A 54 -3.91 -0.69 9.97
CA PRO A 54 -3.54 -0.42 8.60
C PRO A 54 -2.66 0.84 8.54
N ASN A 55 -1.89 0.98 7.46
CA ASN A 55 -0.93 2.06 7.24
C ASN A 55 0.32 2.01 8.16
N GLU A 56 0.72 0.81 8.55
CA GLU A 56 2.01 0.52 9.17
C GLU A 56 2.93 -0.21 8.20
N ILE A 57 4.24 0.01 8.34
CA ILE A 57 5.26 -0.62 7.49
C ILE A 57 5.96 -1.68 8.32
N ILE A 58 5.82 -2.93 7.90
CA ILE A 58 6.54 -4.08 8.45
C ILE A 58 8.01 -3.98 8.01
N GLN A 59 8.91 -4.00 8.98
CA GLN A 59 10.35 -3.96 8.78
C GLN A 59 10.98 -5.31 9.08
N TYR A 60 10.46 -6.01 10.09
CA TYR A 60 10.95 -7.33 10.49
C TYR A 60 9.81 -8.28 10.81
N ILE A 61 10.03 -9.55 10.47
CA ILE A 61 9.21 -10.68 10.91
C ILE A 61 10.17 -11.68 11.57
N ASN A 62 9.96 -11.91 12.86
CA ASN A 62 10.89 -12.58 13.78
C ASN A 62 12.25 -11.87 13.82
N ASP A 63 13.28 -12.48 13.23
CA ASP A 63 14.62 -11.93 13.09
C ASP A 63 14.99 -11.64 11.63
N ASN A 64 14.04 -11.83 10.69
CA ASN A 64 14.26 -11.60 9.27
C ASN A 64 13.84 -10.18 8.89
N LYS A 65 14.76 -9.43 8.28
CA LYS A 65 14.46 -8.11 7.70
C LYS A 65 13.65 -8.30 6.43
N ILE A 66 12.52 -7.61 6.34
CA ILE A 66 11.63 -7.67 5.18
C ILE A 66 11.81 -6.39 4.38
N THR A 67 12.23 -6.51 3.13
CA THR A 67 12.42 -5.35 2.23
C THR A 67 11.51 -5.41 1.01
N THR A 68 11.27 -6.62 0.48
CA THR A 68 10.48 -6.88 -0.72
C THR A 68 9.26 -7.75 -0.42
N GLN A 69 8.30 -7.78 -1.36
CA GLN A 69 7.12 -8.63 -1.23
C GLN A 69 7.50 -10.11 -1.29
N GLU A 70 8.56 -10.43 -2.04
CA GLU A 70 9.16 -11.74 -2.13
C GLU A 70 9.72 -12.19 -0.77
N ASP A 71 10.46 -11.33 -0.07
CA ASP A 71 10.97 -11.63 1.29
C ASP A 71 9.82 -11.99 2.24
N TYR A 72 8.74 -11.20 2.19
CA TYR A 72 7.54 -11.43 2.99
C TYR A 72 6.95 -12.80 2.69
N ASN A 73 6.66 -13.08 1.41
CA ASN A 73 6.06 -14.35 0.99
C ASN A 73 6.94 -15.55 1.38
N GLN A 74 8.26 -15.43 1.25
CA GLN A 74 9.20 -16.47 1.67
C GLN A 74 9.16 -16.72 3.18
N VAL A 75 9.11 -15.67 4.00
CA VAL A 75 9.02 -15.83 5.45
C VAL A 75 7.69 -16.46 5.84
N ILE A 76 6.57 -16.00 5.28
CA ILE A 76 5.24 -16.57 5.56
C ILE A 76 5.17 -18.05 5.16
N SER A 77 5.75 -18.43 4.02
CA SER A 77 5.75 -19.82 3.56
C SER A 77 6.53 -20.80 4.46
N LYS A 78 7.43 -20.29 5.31
CA LYS A 78 8.22 -21.08 6.25
C LYS A 78 7.57 -21.22 7.62
N LEU A 79 6.56 -20.40 7.91
CA LEU A 79 5.86 -20.45 9.18
C LEU A 79 5.07 -21.75 9.30
N THR A 80 4.87 -22.18 10.54
CA THR A 80 4.06 -23.33 10.89
C THR A 80 2.78 -22.91 11.61
N ARG A 81 1.77 -23.77 11.60
CA ARG A 81 0.52 -23.52 12.34
C ARG A 81 0.82 -23.34 13.83
N ASP A 82 0.12 -22.40 14.46
CA ASP A 82 0.21 -22.08 15.90
C ASP A 82 1.58 -21.53 16.34
N GLU A 83 2.44 -21.16 15.39
CA GLU A 83 3.70 -20.49 15.67
C GLU A 83 3.47 -19.03 16.08
N VAL A 84 4.17 -18.58 17.13
CA VAL A 84 4.16 -17.18 17.55
C VAL A 84 5.15 -16.39 16.71
N VAL A 85 4.63 -15.44 15.95
CA VAL A 85 5.38 -14.59 15.02
C VAL A 85 5.49 -13.18 15.58
N ARG A 86 6.72 -12.70 15.74
CA ARG A 86 7.01 -11.34 16.17
C ARG A 86 7.13 -10.41 14.97
N ILE A 87 6.18 -9.49 14.80
CA ILE A 87 6.18 -8.52 13.70
C ILE A 87 6.62 -7.17 14.25
N THR A 88 7.72 -6.63 13.72
CA THR A 88 8.18 -5.28 14.05
C THR A 88 7.82 -4.33 12.92
N THR A 89 6.99 -3.35 13.24
CA THR A 89 6.61 -2.26 12.32
C THR A 89 7.36 -0.98 12.63
N ASN A 90 7.18 0.03 11.80
CA ASN A 90 7.71 1.38 12.03
C ASN A 90 7.09 2.10 13.24
N LYS A 91 5.99 1.59 13.82
CA LYS A 91 5.32 2.18 14.98
C LYS A 91 5.46 1.33 16.22
N ASN A 92 5.22 0.02 16.11
CA ASN A 92 5.11 -0.89 17.25
C ASN A 92 5.65 -2.29 16.92
N THR A 93 5.77 -3.13 17.94
CA THR A 93 6.07 -4.56 17.79
C THR A 93 4.89 -5.38 18.29
N TYR A 94 4.48 -6.35 17.48
CA TYR A 94 3.34 -7.22 17.73
C TYR A 94 3.81 -8.67 17.82
N SER A 95 3.13 -9.49 18.62
CA SER A 95 3.33 -10.94 18.65
C SER A 95 2.01 -11.60 18.34
N ILE A 96 1.90 -12.18 17.16
CA ILE A 96 0.66 -12.77 16.66
C ILE A 96 0.84 -14.26 16.39
N VAL A 97 -0.24 -15.03 16.41
CA VAL A 97 -0.19 -16.47 16.12
C VAL A 97 -0.48 -16.69 14.65
N ALA A 98 0.28 -17.58 14.03
CA ALA A 98 0.06 -18.03 12.66
C ALA A 98 -1.14 -18.97 12.58
N GLU A 99 -2.17 -18.59 11.83
CA GLU A 99 -3.35 -19.42 11.57
C GLU A 99 -3.21 -20.13 10.23
N GLU A 100 -3.84 -21.29 10.09
CA GLU A 100 -3.92 -21.99 8.81
C GLU A 100 -5.33 -21.89 8.25
N ARG A 101 -5.45 -21.38 7.03
CA ARG A 101 -6.70 -21.32 6.27
C ARG A 101 -6.47 -21.95 4.90
N ASP A 102 -7.28 -22.94 4.55
CA ASP A 102 -7.24 -23.61 3.24
C ASP A 102 -5.82 -24.09 2.86
N THR A 103 -5.11 -24.73 3.79
CA THR A 103 -3.72 -25.24 3.64
C THR A 103 -2.62 -24.18 3.47
N LEU A 104 -2.95 -22.90 3.63
CA LEU A 104 -1.99 -21.80 3.62
C LEU A 104 -1.90 -21.14 4.99
N ILE A 105 -0.68 -20.77 5.38
CA ILE A 105 -0.46 -19.99 6.59
C ILE A 105 -0.86 -18.53 6.34
N PHE A 106 -1.68 -18.01 7.22
CA PHE A 106 -2.31 -16.71 7.11
C PHE A 106 -2.24 -15.96 8.43
N LEU A 107 -1.95 -14.65 8.34
CA LEU A 107 -1.78 -13.77 9.51
C LEU A 107 -2.88 -12.70 9.62
N GLY A 108 -3.89 -12.70 8.75
CA GLY A 108 -4.90 -11.64 8.76
C GLY A 108 -4.48 -10.33 8.08
N LEU A 109 -3.33 -10.29 7.41
CA LEU A 109 -2.74 -9.06 6.89
C LEU A 109 -2.86 -8.97 5.37
N ASN A 110 -3.42 -7.87 4.88
CA ASN A 110 -3.35 -7.49 3.47
C ASN A 110 -2.16 -6.56 3.26
N THR A 111 -1.17 -7.01 2.51
CA THR A 111 0.12 -6.33 2.37
C THR A 111 0.42 -5.87 0.95
N LYS A 112 1.14 -4.77 0.81
CA LYS A 112 1.76 -4.31 -0.45
C LYS A 112 3.17 -3.79 -0.19
N GLN A 113 3.98 -3.68 -1.24
CA GLN A 113 5.28 -3.03 -1.13
C GLN A 113 5.15 -1.60 -0.60
N ALA A 114 6.08 -1.18 0.28
CA ALA A 114 6.08 0.17 0.82
C ALA A 114 6.14 1.22 -0.31
N PRO A 115 5.30 2.27 -0.26
CA PRO A 115 5.27 3.29 -1.30
C PRO A 115 6.54 4.16 -1.23
N THR A 116 7.07 4.50 -2.40
CA THR A 116 8.26 5.38 -2.52
C THR A 116 7.91 6.87 -2.51
N SER A 117 6.63 7.24 -2.46
CA SER A 117 6.19 8.65 -2.41
C SER A 117 4.82 8.79 -1.76
N ASN A 118 4.42 10.03 -1.46
CA ASN A 118 3.09 10.35 -0.93
C ASN A 118 1.97 10.33 -1.99
N LEU A 119 2.28 9.99 -3.24
CA LEU A 119 1.32 10.01 -4.34
C LEU A 119 0.45 8.74 -4.32
N LYS A 120 -0.87 8.94 -4.24
CA LYS A 120 -1.85 7.88 -4.45
C LYS A 120 -2.04 7.68 -5.95
N GLN A 121 -1.36 6.70 -6.50
CA GLN A 121 -1.48 6.35 -7.91
C GLN A 121 -2.84 5.66 -8.14
N GLY A 122 -3.62 6.18 -9.08
CA GLY A 122 -4.86 5.53 -9.52
C GLY A 122 -4.57 4.25 -10.31
N LEU A 123 -5.60 3.43 -10.51
CA LEU A 123 -5.53 2.18 -11.28
C LEU A 123 -4.89 2.37 -12.67
N ASP A 124 -5.13 3.53 -13.29
CA ASP A 124 -4.60 3.93 -14.60
C ASP A 124 -3.07 4.05 -14.61
N LEU A 125 -2.48 4.52 -13.50
CA LEU A 125 -1.04 4.71 -13.34
C LEU A 125 -0.35 3.47 -12.74
N VAL A 126 -1.08 2.68 -11.96
CA VAL A 126 -0.60 1.40 -11.41
C VAL A 126 -0.64 0.29 -12.47
N GLY A 127 -1.36 0.50 -13.58
CA GLY A 127 -1.37 -0.40 -14.74
C GLY A 127 -2.43 -1.51 -14.66
N GLY A 128 -3.61 -1.23 -14.10
CA GLY A 128 -4.72 -2.16 -14.11
C GLY A 128 -5.47 -2.21 -15.45
N VAL A 129 -6.00 -3.37 -15.81
CA VAL A 129 -6.86 -3.53 -16.99
C VAL A 129 -8.25 -2.97 -16.68
N ARG A 130 -8.70 -1.97 -17.46
CA ARG A 130 -10.12 -1.57 -17.45
C ARG A 130 -10.91 -2.64 -18.19
N VAL A 131 -11.66 -3.46 -17.44
CA VAL A 131 -12.58 -4.43 -18.02
C VAL A 131 -13.98 -3.83 -18.04
N ILE A 132 -14.51 -3.58 -19.25
CA ILE A 132 -15.93 -3.27 -19.43
C ILE A 132 -16.66 -4.60 -19.52
N LEU A 133 -17.38 -4.97 -18.47
CA LEU A 133 -18.19 -6.19 -18.46
C LEU A 133 -19.56 -5.90 -19.07
N LYS A 134 -19.96 -6.68 -20.07
CA LYS A 134 -21.34 -6.69 -20.56
C LYS A 134 -22.11 -7.77 -19.81
N PRO A 135 -23.30 -7.47 -19.25
CA PRO A 135 -24.15 -8.50 -18.65
C PRO A 135 -24.56 -9.53 -19.72
N ASN A 136 -24.60 -10.80 -19.32
CA ASN A 136 -25.02 -11.91 -20.19
C ASN A 136 -26.55 -12.01 -20.33
N GLN A 137 -27.30 -11.15 -19.63
CA GLN A 137 -28.75 -11.07 -19.69
C GLN A 137 -29.17 -9.61 -19.78
N ASP A 138 -30.33 -9.36 -20.40
CA ASP A 138 -30.94 -8.04 -20.43
C ASP A 138 -31.39 -7.70 -19.01
N ILE A 139 -30.59 -6.91 -18.32
CA ILE A 139 -30.88 -6.42 -16.97
C ILE A 139 -31.76 -5.19 -17.04
N THR A 140 -32.72 -5.13 -16.13
CA THR A 140 -33.60 -3.96 -15.98
C THR A 140 -32.85 -2.83 -15.28
N ASP A 141 -33.24 -1.57 -15.52
CA ASP A 141 -32.56 -0.40 -14.93
C ASP A 141 -32.48 -0.47 -13.39
N GLN A 142 -33.48 -1.03 -12.73
CA GLN A 142 -33.49 -1.27 -11.28
C GLN A 142 -32.40 -2.26 -10.82
N GLN A 143 -32.14 -3.30 -11.60
CA GLN A 143 -31.09 -4.28 -11.28
C GLN A 143 -29.70 -3.70 -11.51
N MET A 144 -29.57 -2.75 -12.43
CA MET A 144 -28.32 -2.01 -12.62
C MET A 144 -28.03 -1.10 -11.42
N GLU A 145 -29.04 -0.36 -10.95
CA GLU A 145 -28.94 0.55 -9.80
C GLU A 145 -28.58 -0.21 -8.50
N ASP A 146 -29.17 -1.39 -8.29
CA ASP A 146 -28.83 -2.25 -7.15
C ASP A 146 -27.38 -2.74 -7.17
N VAL A 147 -26.82 -3.03 -8.35
CA VAL A 147 -25.41 -3.45 -8.50
C VAL A 147 -24.47 -2.28 -8.26
N GLU A 148 -24.79 -1.10 -8.79
CA GLU A 148 -24.01 0.12 -8.56
C GLU A 148 -23.93 0.47 -7.06
N GLY A 149 -25.06 0.36 -6.35
CA GLY A 149 -25.12 0.60 -4.90
C GLY A 149 -24.25 -0.36 -4.07
N ARG A 150 -23.96 -1.56 -4.58
CA ARG A 150 -23.12 -2.56 -3.91
C ARG A 150 -21.64 -2.44 -4.20
N ILE A 151 -21.25 -1.79 -5.30
CA ILE A 151 -19.84 -1.60 -5.70
C ILE A 151 -19.23 -0.35 -5.05
N GLN A 152 -20.06 0.64 -4.71
CA GLN A 152 -19.62 1.89 -4.11
C GLN A 152 -19.58 1.88 -2.56
N ALA A 153 -19.93 0.75 -1.92
CA ALA A 153 -19.88 0.54 -0.48
C ALA A 153 -18.67 -0.29 -0.06
#